data_AF-X1L363-F1
#
_entry.id   AF-X1L363-F1
#
_cell.length_a   1.000
_cell.length_b   1.000
_cell.length_c   1.000
_cell.angle_alpha   90.00
_cell.angle_beta   90.00
_cell.angle_gamma   90.00
#
_symmetry.space_group_name_H-M   'P 1'
#
loop_
_entity.id
_entity.type
_entity.pdbx_description
1 polymer ?
#
loop_
_entity_poly.entity_id
_entity_poly.type
_entity_poly.pdbx_seq_one_letter_code
_entity_poly.pdbx_strand_id
1 'polypeptide(L)'
;MTVKDGLKKLKDRIRVWLVALLALILIDEVVKEGYLFKFEDLFTLEFTHEKLFVAVAAMLVAYEIHQKRKTSHEEALNKKGEG
;
A
#
# COMPACT_ATOMS: atom_id res chain seq x y z
N MET A 1 -13.49 15.79 19.22
CA MET A 1 -12.61 14.97 18.37
C MET A 1 -12.42 15.72 17.07
N THR A 2 -11.22 16.21 16.78
CA THR A 2 -10.99 17.09 15.62
C THR A 2 -10.94 16.27 14.33
N VAL A 3 -11.43 16.81 13.21
CA VAL A 3 -11.40 16.13 11.89
C VAL A 3 -9.98 15.64 11.53
N LYS A 4 -8.95 16.40 11.95
CA LYS A 4 -7.53 16.07 11.77
C LYS A 4 -7.11 14.78 12.50
N ASP A 5 -7.63 14.54 13.70
CA ASP A 5 -7.34 13.32 14.47
C ASP A 5 -8.04 12.09 13.87
N GLY A 6 -9.24 12.30 13.33
CA GLY A 6 -9.95 11.27 12.56
C GLY A 6 -9.20 10.86 11.30
N LEU A 7 -8.67 11.83 10.53
CA LEU A 7 -7.88 11.56 9.34
C LEU A 7 -6.58 10.81 9.64
N LYS A 8 -5.90 11.13 10.74
CA LYS A 8 -4.68 10.42 11.16
C LYS A 8 -4.97 8.95 11.46
N LYS A 9 -6.01 8.67 12.25
CA LYS A 9 -6.43 7.28 12.55
C LYS A 9 -6.89 6.52 11.31
N LEU A 10 -7.52 7.20 10.35
CA LEU A 10 -7.96 6.58 9.10
C LEU A 10 -6.76 6.17 8.23
N LYS A 11 -5.71 6.99 8.17
CA LYS A 11 -4.46 6.67 7.44
C LYS A 11 -3.80 5.40 7.97
N ASP A 12 -3.67 5.27 9.28
CA ASP A 12 -3.08 4.06 9.89
C ASP A 12 -3.91 2.82 9.58
N ARG A 13 -5.24 2.96 9.59
CA ARG A 13 -6.16 1.87 9.20
C ARG A 13 -6.01 1.48 7.74
N ILE A 14 -5.91 2.45 6.81
CA ILE A 14 -5.73 2.16 5.38
C ILE A 14 -4.48 1.31 5.14
N ARG A 15 -3.37 1.61 5.83
CA ARG A 15 -2.15 0.80 5.74
C ARG A 15 -2.37 -0.64 6.19
N VAL A 16 -3.03 -0.84 7.33
CA VAL A 16 -3.36 -2.19 7.83
C VAL A 16 -4.26 -2.94 6.86
N TRP A 17 -5.29 -2.28 6.32
CA TRP A 17 -6.19 -2.88 5.32
C TRP A 17 -5.48 -3.24 4.02
N LEU A 18 -4.55 -2.42 3.53
CA LEU A 18 -3.76 -2.72 2.34
C LEU A 18 -2.87 -3.95 2.54
N VAL A 19 -2.21 -4.05 3.70
CA VAL A 19 -1.39 -5.23 4.03
C VAL A 19 -2.27 -6.48 4.20
N ALA A 20 -3.41 -6.37 4.86
CA ALA A 20 -4.36 -7.46 5.01
C ALA A 20 -4.89 -7.92 3.65
N LEU A 21 -5.20 -6.99 2.74
CA LEU A 21 -5.67 -7.30 1.39
C LEU A 21 -4.61 -8.08 0.60
N LEU A 22 -3.33 -7.68 0.70
CA LEU A 22 -2.22 -8.42 0.07
C LEU A 22 -2.12 -9.85 0.61
N ALA A 23 -2.22 -10.03 1.93
CA ALA A 23 -2.19 -11.36 2.54
C ALA A 23 -3.37 -12.23 2.08
N LEU A 24 -4.58 -11.65 2.02
CA LEU A 24 -5.77 -12.36 1.55
C LEU A 24 -5.65 -12.78 0.09
N ILE A 25 -5.12 -11.92 -0.78
CA ILE A 25 -4.89 -12.24 -2.19
C ILE A 25 -3.90 -13.42 -2.33
N LEU A 26 -2.82 -13.42 -1.55
CA LEU A 26 -1.86 -14.54 -1.55
C LEU A 26 -2.48 -15.83 -1.04
N ILE A 27 -3.27 -15.76 0.04
CA ILE A 27 -3.95 -16.95 0.59
C ILE A 27 -4.93 -17.51 -0.44
N ASP A 28 -5.71 -16.64 -1.10
CA ASP A 28 -6.67 -17.06 -2.12
C ASP A 28 -5.97 -17.74 -3.31
N GLU A 29 -4.83 -17.21 -3.76
CA GLU A 29 -4.03 -17.82 -4.83
C GLU A 29 -3.46 -19.19 -4.43
N VAL A 30 -2.91 -19.29 -3.21
CA VAL A 30 -2.40 -20.58 -2.69
C VAL A 30 -3.51 -21.62 -2.58
N VAL A 31 -4.72 -21.22 -2.20
CA VAL A 31 -5.85 -22.13 -2.07
C VAL A 31 -6.43 -22.55 -3.43
N LYS A 32 -6.48 -21.63 -4.41
CA LYS A 32 -7.05 -21.90 -5.74
C LYS A 32 -6.07 -22.65 -6.64
N GLU A 33 -4.85 -22.18 -6.73
CA GLU A 33 -3.88 -22.59 -7.75
C GLU A 33 -2.75 -23.47 -7.16
N GLY A 34 -2.59 -23.49 -5.83
CA GLY A 34 -1.60 -24.31 -5.15
C GLY A 34 -0.18 -23.72 -5.14
N TYR A 35 0.01 -22.50 -5.64
CA TYR A 35 1.28 -21.77 -5.62
C TYR A 35 1.10 -20.35 -5.07
N LEU A 36 2.20 -19.75 -4.61
CA LEU A 36 2.19 -18.40 -4.01
C LEU A 36 2.21 -17.28 -5.04
N PHE A 37 2.95 -17.45 -6.13
CA PHE A 37 3.09 -16.46 -7.20
C PHE A 37 3.75 -17.09 -8.42
N LYS A 38 3.20 -16.87 -9.63
CA LYS A 38 3.76 -17.36 -10.88
C LYS A 38 3.97 -16.21 -11.87
N PHE A 39 5.23 -15.95 -12.19
CA PHE A 39 5.61 -14.79 -12.99
C PHE A 39 5.06 -14.79 -14.41
N GLU A 40 4.76 -15.96 -14.96
CA GLU A 40 4.20 -16.12 -16.32
C GLU A 40 2.80 -15.52 -16.42
N ASP A 41 2.02 -15.63 -15.34
CA ASP A 41 0.61 -15.25 -15.27
C ASP A 41 0.42 -13.72 -15.13
N LEU A 42 1.51 -12.99 -14.88
CA LEU A 42 1.55 -11.52 -15.03
C LEU A 42 1.44 -11.06 -16.49
N PHE A 43 1.90 -11.87 -17.45
CA PHE A 43 1.99 -11.50 -18.86
C PHE A 43 0.86 -12.08 -19.73
N THR A 44 0.03 -12.96 -19.17
CA THR A 44 -1.19 -13.43 -19.82
C THR A 44 -2.22 -12.29 -19.90
N LEU A 45 -3.24 -12.37 -20.75
CA LEU A 45 -4.28 -11.33 -20.88
C LEU A 45 -5.39 -11.47 -19.83
N GLU A 46 -5.44 -12.60 -19.13
CA GLU A 46 -6.48 -12.92 -18.14
C GLU A 46 -6.31 -12.11 -16.85
N PHE A 47 -7.42 -11.83 -16.17
CA PHE A 47 -7.37 -11.14 -14.89
C PHE A 47 -6.96 -12.13 -13.78
N THR A 48 -5.67 -12.21 -13.49
CA THR A 48 -5.11 -13.09 -12.45
C THR A 48 -4.97 -12.37 -11.12
N HIS A 49 -4.97 -13.12 -10.02
CA HIS A 49 -4.78 -12.56 -8.68
C HIS A 49 -3.37 -11.99 -8.51
N GLU A 50 -2.37 -12.42 -9.30
CA GLU A 50 -1.03 -11.83 -9.26
C GLU A 50 -1.00 -10.39 -9.78
N LYS A 51 -1.79 -10.07 -10.80
CA LYS A 51 -1.93 -8.68 -11.27
C LYS A 51 -2.59 -7.82 -10.19
N LEU A 52 -3.60 -8.35 -9.51
CA LEU A 52 -4.24 -7.68 -8.39
C LEU A 52 -3.25 -7.49 -7.23
N PHE A 53 -2.47 -8.52 -6.90
CA PHE A 53 -1.42 -8.46 -5.89
C PHE A 53 -0.38 -7.37 -6.22
N VAL A 54 0.16 -7.37 -7.44
CA VAL A 54 1.16 -6.38 -7.89
C VAL A 54 0.58 -4.97 -7.87
N ALA A 55 -0.66 -4.77 -8.32
CA ALA A 55 -1.32 -3.46 -8.31
C ALA A 55 -1.48 -2.92 -6.88
N VAL A 56 -1.93 -3.76 -5.94
CA VAL A 56 -2.10 -3.37 -4.54
C VAL A 56 -0.75 -3.13 -3.87
N ALA A 57 0.26 -3.94 -4.16
CA ALA A 57 1.61 -3.77 -3.65
C ALA A 57 2.24 -2.47 -4.13
N ALA A 58 2.10 -2.16 -5.43
CA ALA A 58 2.55 -0.90 -6.01
C ALA A 58 1.84 0.31 -5.36
N MET A 59 0.54 0.21 -5.11
CA MET A 59 -0.22 1.25 -4.41
C MET A 59 0.28 1.47 -2.98
N LEU A 60 0.55 0.40 -2.24
CA LEU A 60 1.10 0.48 -0.88
C LEU A 60 2.48 1.14 -0.87
N VAL A 61 3.36 0.76 -1.80
CA VAL A 61 4.70 1.36 -1.94
C VAL A 61 4.59 2.85 -2.29
N ALA A 62 3.75 3.20 -3.26
CA ALA A 62 3.52 4.59 -3.65
C ALA A 62 2.97 5.42 -2.48
N TYR A 63 2.05 4.84 -1.69
CA TYR A 63 1.50 5.47 -0.50
C TYR A 63 2.56 5.76 0.57
N GLU A 64 3.42 4.77 0.88
CA GLU A 64 4.52 4.95 1.84
C GLU A 64 5.52 6.01 1.37
N ILE A 65 5.89 6.01 0.08
CA ILE A 65 6.79 7.02 -0.50
C ILE A 65 6.16 8.42 -0.39
N HIS A 66 4.88 8.56 -0.72
CA HIS A 66 4.18 9.85 -0.66
C HIS A 66 4.12 10.38 0.78
N GLN A 67 3.86 9.51 1.76
CA GLN A 67 3.80 9.88 3.16
C GLN A 67 5.17 10.34 3.69
N LYS A 68 6.25 9.61 3.36
CA LYS A 68 7.62 10.01 3.71
C LYS A 68 8.00 11.39 3.15
N ARG A 69 7.66 11.66 1.89
CA ARG A 69 7.92 12.97 1.25
C ARG A 69 7.22 14.12 1.95
N LYS A 70 5.99 13.90 2.45
CA LYS A 70 5.23 14.92 3.18
C LYS A 70 5.91 15.31 4.49
N THR A 71 6.34 14.31 5.26
CA THR A 71 7.05 14.52 6.53
C THR A 71 8.37 15.27 6.32
N SER A 72 9.20 14.84 5.35
CA SER A 72 10.47 15.51 5.07
C SER A 72 10.30 16.96 4.59
N HIS A 73 9.23 17.26 3.86
CA HIS A 73 8.93 18.62 3.41
C HIS A 73 8.47 19.53 4.57
N GLU A 74 7.65 19.01 5.51
CA GLU A 74 7.26 19.74 6.72
C GLU A 74 8.48 20.03 7.63
N GLU A 75 9.38 19.07 7.80
CA GLU A 75 10.62 19.26 8.58
C GLU A 75 11.55 20.32 7.98
N ALA A 76 11.68 20.34 6.64
CA ALA A 76 12.50 21.32 5.94
C ALA A 76 11.94 22.75 6.04
N LEU A 77 10.62 22.92 6.03
CA LEU A 77 9.98 24.22 6.23
C LEU A 77 10.12 24.73 7.67
N ASN A 78 9.99 23.84 8.67
CA ASN A 78 10.12 24.24 10.07
C ASN A 78 11.55 24.76 10.40
N LYS A 79 12.59 24.05 9.92
CA LYS A 79 13.99 24.48 10.09
C LYS A 79 14.31 25.84 9.44
N LYS A 80 13.57 26.23 8.40
CA LYS A 80 13.79 27.49 7.67
C LYS A 80 13.08 28.68 8.32
N GLY A 81 12.10 28.44 9.20
CA GLY A 81 11.38 29.47 9.96
C GLY A 81 12.03 29.81 11.31
N GLU A 82 12.99 29.01 11.77
CA GLU A 82 13.73 29.22 13.03
C GLU A 82 15.06 30.00 12.85
N GLY A 83 15.39 30.41 11.62
CA GLY A 83 16.64 31.10 11.26
C GLY A 83 16.48 32.55 10.88
#